data_AF-A0A920NM06-F1
#
_entry.id   AF-A0A920NM06-F1
#
_cell.length_a   1.000
_cell.length_b   1.000
_cell.length_c   1.000
_cell.angle_alpha   90.00
_cell.angle_beta   90.00
_cell.angle_gamma   90.00
#
_symmetry.space_group_name_H-M   'P 1'
#
loop_
_entity.id
_entity.type
_entity.pdbx_description
1 polymer ?
#
loop_
_entity_poly.entity_id
_entity_poly.type
_entity_poly.pdbx_seq_one_letter_code
_entity_poly.pdbx_strand_id
1 'polypeptide(L)'
;MSKDNNATTGQVYSTVLNRERKGDYLGATIQVIPHITDEIKRRIHLVNNPKKYDVVICEVGGTVGDIESLPFMEAIRQMSVEVGYHNHLIVHVTLVP
;
A
#
# COMPACT_ATOMS: atom_id res chain seq x y z
N MET A 1 -1.68 -9.66 -16.88
CA MET A 1 -1.40 -8.73 -15.76
C MET A 1 -1.55 -7.31 -16.27
N SER A 2 -2.35 -6.47 -15.61
CA SER A 2 -2.41 -5.03 -15.93
C SER A 2 -1.30 -4.28 -15.17
N LYS A 3 -1.09 -3.00 -15.53
CA LYS A 3 -0.18 -2.11 -14.78
C LYS A 3 -0.60 -1.89 -13.33
N ASP A 4 -1.87 -2.14 -12.99
CA ASP A 4 -2.41 -1.93 -11.64
C ASP A 4 -2.06 -3.07 -10.67
N ASN A 5 -1.64 -4.23 -11.20
CA ASN A 5 -1.32 -5.41 -10.41
C ASN A 5 0.10 -5.38 -9.81
N ASN A 6 0.90 -4.35 -10.10
CA ASN A 6 2.24 -4.19 -9.55
C ASN A 6 2.43 -2.75 -9.09
N ALA A 7 2.77 -2.58 -7.81
CA ALA A 7 3.06 -1.29 -7.20
C ALA A 7 4.48 -1.30 -6.64
N THR A 8 5.35 -0.46 -7.20
CA THR A 8 6.72 -0.29 -6.69
C THR A 8 6.85 0.98 -5.85
N THR A 9 7.82 1.00 -4.93
CA THR A 9 8.14 2.19 -4.13
C THR A 9 8.37 3.42 -5.01
N GLY A 10 9.13 3.27 -6.10
CA GLY A 10 9.37 4.37 -7.04
C GLY A 10 8.08 4.95 -7.64
N GLN A 11 7.11 4.11 -8.01
CA GLN A 11 5.83 4.58 -8.53
C GLN A 11 4.99 5.29 -7.47
N VAL A 12 4.94 4.75 -6.24
CA VAL A 12 4.21 5.33 -5.11
C VAL A 12 4.75 6.72 -4.80
N TYR A 13 6.05 6.84 -4.56
CA TYR A 13 6.71 8.10 -4.24
C TYR A 13 6.61 9.10 -5.40
N SER A 14 6.82 8.67 -6.64
CA SER A 14 6.66 9.53 -7.80
C SER A 14 5.23 10.07 -7.92
N THR A 15 4.22 9.25 -7.63
CA THR A 15 2.81 9.69 -7.66
C THR A 15 2.54 10.76 -6.61
N VAL A 16 2.98 10.53 -5.36
CA VAL A 16 2.79 11.49 -4.26
C VAL A 16 3.53 12.79 -4.53
N LEU A 17 4.78 12.74 -4.98
CA LEU A 17 5.57 13.94 -5.35
C LEU A 17 4.93 14.71 -6.51
N ASN A 18 4.40 14.02 -7.52
CA ASN A 18 3.74 14.68 -8.63
C ASN A 18 2.44 15.39 -8.20
N ARG A 19 1.68 14.82 -7.26
CA ARG A 19 0.49 15.48 -6.67
C ARG A 19 0.87 16.70 -5.84
N GLU A 20 1.95 16.60 -5.07
CA GLU A 20 2.51 17.72 -4.31
C GLU A 20 2.88 18.88 -5.21
N ARG A 21 3.66 18.64 -6.26
CA ARG A 21 4.07 19.68 -7.21
C ARG A 21 2.91 20.32 -7.99
N LYS A 22 1.77 19.65 -8.08
CA LYS A 22 0.54 20.19 -8.68
C LYS A 22 -0.28 21.04 -7.71
N GLY A 23 0.06 21.01 -6.42
CA GLY A 23 -0.68 21.72 -5.38
C GLY A 23 -1.85 20.93 -4.78
N ASP A 24 -1.97 19.62 -5.06
CA ASP A 24 -3.11 18.80 -4.62
C ASP A 24 -3.21 18.71 -3.08
N TYR A 25 -2.09 18.91 -2.37
CA TYR A 25 -2.05 18.91 -0.90
C TYR A 25 -2.12 20.31 -0.28
N LEU A 26 -2.44 21.35 -1.05
CA LEU A 26 -2.71 22.72 -0.57
C LEU A 26 -1.59 23.33 0.30
N GLY A 27 -0.33 22.99 0.00
CA GLY A 27 0.85 23.46 0.74
C GLY A 27 1.13 22.73 2.06
N ALA A 28 0.41 21.64 2.34
CA ALA A 28 0.70 20.78 3.48
C ALA A 28 2.05 20.05 3.31
N THR A 29 2.68 19.73 4.44
CA THR A 29 3.93 18.96 4.46
C THR A 29 3.68 17.52 4.05
N ILE A 30 4.43 17.01 3.08
CA ILE A 30 4.35 15.61 2.69
C ILE A 30 5.15 14.74 3.65
N GLN A 31 4.53 13.63 4.04
CA GLN A 31 5.00 12.70 5.04
C GLN A 31 4.75 11.27 4.59
N VAL A 32 5.55 10.32 5.09
CA VAL A 32 5.33 8.89 4.83
C VAL A 32 3.94 8.47 5.31
N ILE A 33 3.60 8.86 6.55
CA ILE A 33 2.25 8.73 7.09
C ILE A 33 1.66 10.15 7.14
N PRO A 34 0.50 10.42 6.51
CA PRO A 34 -0.36 9.46 5.83
C PRO A 34 -0.11 9.32 4.32
N HIS A 35 0.61 10.24 3.67
CA HIS A 35 0.55 10.38 2.21
C HIS A 35 1.09 9.18 1.41
N ILE A 36 2.19 8.57 1.84
CA ILE A 36 2.75 7.38 1.18
C ILE A 36 1.90 6.16 1.50
N THR A 37 1.53 5.98 2.78
CA THR A 37 0.69 4.84 3.21
C THR A 37 -0.67 4.87 2.51
N ASP A 38 -1.30 6.04 2.39
CA ASP A 38 -2.58 6.21 1.70
C ASP A 38 -2.49 5.90 0.20
N GLU A 39 -1.39 6.29 -0.46
CA GLU A 39 -1.19 5.93 -1.87
C GLU A 39 -0.99 4.42 -2.06
N ILE A 40 -0.34 3.72 -1.12
CA ILE A 40 -0.23 2.26 -1.11
C ILE A 40 -1.63 1.64 -0.93
N LYS A 41 -2.39 2.05 0.09
CA LYS A 41 -3.76 1.57 0.32
C LYS A 41 -4.66 1.81 -0.89
N ARG A 42 -4.59 3.00 -1.48
CA ARG A 42 -5.33 3.36 -2.69
C ARG A 42 -5.06 2.38 -3.83
N ARG A 43 -3.79 2.03 -4.07
CA ARG A 43 -3.41 1.07 -5.12
C ARG A 43 -3.99 -0.31 -4.87
N ILE A 44 -3.94 -0.80 -3.63
CA ILE A 44 -4.53 -2.10 -3.26
C ILE A 44 -6.05 -2.09 -3.51
N HIS A 45 -6.75 -1.02 -3.13
CA HIS A 45 -8.19 -0.89 -3.36
C HIS A 45 -8.58 -0.81 -4.85
N LEU A 46 -7.75 -0.19 -5.69
CA LEU A 46 -8.03 -0.05 -7.13
C LEU A 46 -8.09 -1.39 -7.85
N VAL A 47 -7.29 -2.37 -7.43
CA VAL A 47 -7.26 -3.71 -8.04
C VAL A 47 -8.66 -4.35 -8.06
N ASN A 48 -9.47 -4.07 -7.04
CA ASN A 48 -10.82 -4.60 -6.91
C ASN A 48 -11.91 -3.53 -6.97
N ASN A 49 -11.73 -2.44 -7.73
CA ASN A 49 -12.79 -1.47 -8.00
C ASN A 49 -13.25 -1.64 -9.47
N PRO A 50 -14.53 -1.97 -9.78
CA PRO A 50 -15.75 -1.91 -8.96
C PRO A 50 -16.22 -3.25 -8.34
N LYS A 51 -15.39 -3.89 -7.52
CA LYS A 51 -15.66 -5.18 -6.82
C LYS A 51 -15.93 -6.35 -7.77
N LYS A 52 -14.91 -6.72 -8.54
CA LYS A 52 -14.97 -7.86 -9.48
C LYS A 52 -14.54 -9.18 -8.85
N TYR A 53 -13.85 -9.13 -7.71
CA TYR A 53 -13.23 -10.28 -7.05
C TYR A 53 -13.74 -10.41 -5.61
N ASP A 54 -13.97 -11.64 -5.18
CA ASP A 54 -14.34 -11.94 -3.78
C ASP A 54 -13.14 -11.81 -2.83
N VAL A 55 -11.95 -12.17 -3.31
CA VAL A 55 -10.69 -12.15 -2.54
C VAL A 55 -9.60 -11.48 -3.36
N VAL A 56 -8.82 -10.60 -2.70
CA VAL A 56 -7.60 -9.99 -3.25
C VAL A 56 -6.42 -10.46 -2.42
N ILE A 57 -5.45 -11.09 -3.07
CA ILE A 57 -4.18 -11.47 -2.44
C ILE A 57 -3.14 -10.43 -2.84
N CYS A 58 -2.54 -9.78 -1.85
CA CYS A 58 -1.46 -8.81 -2.05
C CYS A 58 -0.17 -9.41 -1.50
N GLU A 59 0.79 -9.67 -2.38
CA GLU A 59 2.14 -10.01 -1.99
C GLU A 59 2.91 -8.72 -1.69
N VAL A 60 3.70 -8.76 -0.62
CA VAL A 60 4.56 -7.66 -0.20
C VAL A 60 5.99 -8.16 -0.33
N GLY A 61 6.73 -7.57 -1.28
CA GLY A 61 8.14 -7.87 -1.46
C GLY A 61 9.01 -7.34 -0.33
N GLY A 62 10.24 -7.85 -0.27
CA GLY A 62 11.23 -7.53 0.78
C GLY A 62 11.12 -8.46 1.99
N THR A 63 11.93 -8.20 3.01
CA THR A 63 11.93 -8.97 4.26
C THR A 63 11.37 -8.12 5.38
N VAL A 64 10.49 -8.71 6.21
CA VAL A 64 10.02 -8.02 7.42
C VAL A 64 11.21 -7.70 8.31
N GLY A 65 11.35 -6.41 8.65
CA GLY A 65 12.50 -5.89 9.41
C GLY A 65 13.40 -4.96 8.57
N ASP A 66 13.34 -5.06 7.25
CA ASP A 66 14.06 -4.16 6.36
C ASP A 66 13.39 -2.78 6.28
N ILE A 67 14.21 -1.73 6.19
CA ILE A 67 13.75 -0.33 6.17
C ILE A 67 12.80 -0.07 5.00
N GLU A 68 13.03 -0.72 3.86
CA GLU A 68 12.23 -0.54 2.65
C GLU A 68 10.78 -1.03 2.79
N SER A 69 10.54 -2.00 3.67
CA SER A 69 9.23 -2.62 3.88
C SER A 69 8.35 -1.82 4.84
N LEU A 70 8.93 -0.91 5.64
CA LEU A 70 8.22 -0.19 6.70
C LEU A 70 6.95 0.55 6.22
N PRO A 71 6.97 1.30 5.08
CA PRO A 71 5.76 1.97 4.60
C PRO A 71 4.65 0.99 4.20
N PHE A 72 5.00 -0.17 3.63
CA PHE A 72 4.04 -1.21 3.25
C PHE A 72 3.43 -1.87 4.49
N MET A 73 4.26 -2.20 5.48
CA MET A 73 3.80 -2.80 6.73
C MET A 73 2.84 -1.88 7.48
N GLU A 74 3.12 -0.57 7.51
CA GLU A 74 2.21 0.41 8.12
C GLU A 74 0.90 0.55 7.31
N ALA A 75 0.97 0.56 5.98
CA ALA A 75 -0.23 0.61 5.15
C ALA A 75 -1.14 -0.62 5.39
N ILE A 76 -0.56 -1.82 5.48
CA ILE A 76 -1.29 -3.07 5.78
C ILE A 76 -1.88 -3.02 7.19
N ARG A 77 -1.14 -2.50 8.18
CA ARG A 77 -1.62 -2.34 9.55
C ARG A 77 -2.80 -1.36 9.64
N GLN A 78 -2.78 -0.29 8.85
CA GLN A 78 -3.93 0.62 8.76
C GLN A 78 -5.13 -0.05 8.07
N MET A 79 -4.89 -0.74 6.94
CA MET A 79 -5.94 -1.44 6.21
C MET A 79 -6.61 -2.53 7.04
N SER A 80 -5.86 -3.30 7.84
CA SER A 80 -6.43 -4.36 8.68
C SER A 80 -7.44 -3.82 9.70
N VAL A 81 -7.21 -2.60 10.19
CA VAL A 81 -8.16 -1.88 11.04
C VAL A 81 -9.34 -1.34 10.23
N GLU A 82 -9.08 -0.73 9.06
CA GLU A 82 -10.12 -0.12 8.21
C GLU A 82 -11.12 -1.14 7.64
N VAL A 83 -10.66 -2.31 7.19
CA VAL A 83 -11.54 -3.36 6.64
C VAL A 83 -12.19 -4.21 7.73
N GLY A 84 -11.63 -4.22 8.93
CA GLY A 84 -12.11 -4.98 10.08
C GLY A 84 -11.58 -6.41 10.15
N TYR A 85 -11.64 -6.99 11.36
CA TYR A 85 -11.03 -8.28 11.69
C TYR A 85 -11.47 -9.45 10.81
N HIS A 86 -12.75 -9.49 10.42
CA HIS A 86 -13.30 -10.59 9.61
C HIS A 86 -13.05 -10.48 8.11
N ASN A 87 -12.45 -9.37 7.64
CA ASN A 87 -12.28 -9.08 6.22
C ASN A 87 -10.81 -9.04 5.78
N HIS A 88 -9.88 -9.54 6.59
CA HIS A 88 -8.47 -9.65 6.23
C HIS A 88 -7.81 -10.89 6.83
N LEU A 89 -6.69 -11.29 6.21
CA LEU A 89 -5.79 -12.32 6.69
C LEU A 89 -4.35 -11.86 6.43
N ILE A 90 -3.46 -11.99 7.41
CA ILE A 90 -2.03 -11.73 7.26
C ILE A 90 -1.30 -13.06 7.30
N VAL A 91 -0.56 -13.37 6.24
CA VAL A 91 0.25 -14.60 6.12
C VAL A 91 1.71 -14.18 6.10
N HIS A 92 2.50 -14.69 7.05
CA HIS A 92 3.94 -14.46 7.11
C HIS A 92 4.68 -15.74 6.70
N VAL A 93 5.54 -15.62 5.69
CA VAL A 93 6.38 -16.72 5.21
C VAL A 93 7.71 -16.67 5.94
N THR A 94 8.12 -17.80 6.52
CA THR A 94 9.37 -17.93 7.27
C THR A 94 10.14 -19.18 6.84
N LEU A 95 11.46 -19.16 7.01
CA LEU A 95 12.34 -20.28 6.72
C LEU A 95 12.49 -21.16 7.97
N VAL A 96 12.23 -22.47 7.83
CA VAL A 96 12.63 -23.48 8.82
C VAL A 96 13.89 -24.15 8.28
N PRO A 97 15.07 -23.94 8.92
CA PRO A 97 16.34 -24.47 8.44
C PRO A 97 16.49 -25.97 8.67
#